data_AF-A0A8S2XUH8-F1
#
_entry.id   AF-A0A8S2XUH8-F1
#
_cell.length_a   1.000
_cell.length_b   1.000
_cell.length_c   1.000
_cell.angle_alpha   90.00
_cell.angle_beta   90.00
_cell.angle_gamma   90.00
#
_symmetry.space_group_name_H-M   'P 1'
#
loop_
_entity.id
_entity.type
_entity.pdbx_description
1 polymer ?
#
loop_
_entity_poly.entity_id
_entity_poly.type
_entity_poly.pdbx_seq_one_letter_code
_entity_poly.pdbx_strand_id
1 'polypeptide(L)'
;FKVVQNPSKRATAPCWQSFGFPAREENNQKFEVIRGYASCKNCFETYRYIDSSTANLNNHQCPRVLSSNQPTIKSHIQSPRSPAARKQVSTKKEKMKYLCARWVADSMRPFQIVSGRGFKQLVQECINIGRDSRSDSFILADDILSCERTMKNEIDRLAEQERVLALRC
;
A
#
# COMPACT_ATOMS: atom_id res chain seq x y z
N PHE A 1 -6.05 2.86 17.05
CA PHE A 1 -7.48 2.49 16.91
C PHE A 1 -7.69 1.16 17.63
N LYS A 2 -8.65 1.10 18.55
CA LYS A 2 -8.90 -0.08 19.40
C LYS A 2 -10.40 -0.34 19.45
N VAL A 3 -10.79 -1.61 19.48
CA VAL A 3 -12.19 -1.99 19.73
C VAL A 3 -12.34 -2.27 21.21
N VAL A 4 -13.10 -1.43 21.91
CA VAL A 4 -13.38 -1.59 23.35
C VAL A 4 -14.67 -2.38 23.55
N GLN A 5 -14.76 -3.13 24.65
CA GLN A 5 -15.97 -3.89 24.94
C GLN A 5 -17.15 -2.96 25.23
N ASN A 6 -18.36 -3.42 24.93
CA ASN A 6 -19.57 -2.70 25.28
C ASN A 6 -19.71 -2.65 26.82
N PRO A 7 -19.71 -1.46 27.46
CA PRO A 7 -19.80 -1.35 28.91
C PRO A 7 -21.24 -1.50 29.45
N SER A 8 -22.25 -1.61 28.57
CA SER A 8 -23.65 -1.71 28.98
C SER A 8 -24.03 -3.10 29.50
N LYS A 9 -25.10 -3.17 30.30
CA LYS A 9 -25.70 -4.43 30.77
C LYS A 9 -26.13 -5.38 29.63
N ARG A 10 -26.20 -4.88 28.37
CA ARG A 10 -26.54 -5.66 27.17
C ARG A 10 -25.33 -6.31 26.50
N ALA A 11 -24.13 -6.20 27.09
CA ALA A 11 -22.91 -6.83 26.59
C ALA A 11 -22.98 -8.36 26.46
N THR A 12 -23.96 -8.99 27.11
CA THR A 12 -24.21 -10.43 27.04
C THR A 12 -24.88 -10.89 25.74
N ALA A 13 -25.45 -9.98 24.94
CA ALA A 13 -26.08 -10.38 23.68
C ALA A 13 -25.04 -10.96 22.70
N PRO A 14 -25.39 -11.99 21.89
CA PRO A 14 -24.42 -12.72 21.07
C PRO A 14 -23.57 -11.83 20.16
N CYS A 15 -24.16 -10.80 19.53
CA CYS A 15 -23.41 -9.84 18.72
C CYS A 15 -22.26 -9.17 19.49
N TRP A 16 -22.43 -8.81 20.76
CA TRP A 16 -21.39 -8.12 21.54
C TRP A 16 -20.25 -9.03 22.00
N GLN A 17 -20.39 -10.36 21.86
CA GLN A 17 -19.26 -11.26 21.97
C GLN A 17 -18.26 -11.02 20.83
N SER A 18 -18.77 -10.83 19.60
CA SER A 18 -17.96 -10.59 18.40
C SER A 18 -17.67 -9.11 18.11
N PHE A 19 -18.45 -8.18 18.68
CA PHE A 19 -18.38 -6.74 18.42
C PHE A 19 -18.02 -5.91 19.64
N GLY A 20 -17.49 -4.72 19.41
CA GLY A 20 -17.27 -3.69 20.43
C GLY A 20 -17.31 -2.29 19.82
N PHE A 21 -17.08 -1.27 20.64
CA PHE A 21 -17.10 0.10 20.14
C PHE A 21 -15.71 0.52 19.62
N PRO A 22 -15.63 1.15 18.44
CA PRO A 22 -14.39 1.75 17.98
C PRO A 22 -14.01 2.91 18.89
N ALA A 23 -12.76 2.93 19.32
CA ALA A 23 -12.23 4.00 20.15
C ALA A 23 -10.97 4.63 19.54
N ARG A 24 -10.92 5.96 19.62
CA ARG A 24 -9.74 6.76 19.31
C ARG A 24 -8.89 6.87 20.58
N GLU A 25 -7.60 6.69 20.43
CA GLU A 25 -6.66 6.89 21.53
C GLU A 25 -6.33 8.38 21.61
N GLU A 26 -6.53 8.96 22.78
CA GLU A 26 -6.15 10.33 23.13
C GLU A 26 -5.05 10.25 24.20
N ASN A 27 -4.08 11.18 24.11
CA ASN A 27 -2.83 11.26 24.89
C ASN A 27 -2.83 10.49 26.22
N ASN A 28 -1.84 9.59 26.39
CA ASN A 28 -1.60 8.80 27.60
C ASN A 28 -2.80 7.98 28.09
N GLN A 29 -3.23 7.00 27.27
CA GLN A 29 -4.11 5.87 27.65
C GLN A 29 -5.61 6.17 27.84
N LYS A 30 -6.11 7.33 27.44
CA LYS A 30 -7.55 7.62 27.44
C LYS A 30 -8.15 7.23 26.09
N PHE A 31 -9.22 6.43 26.10
CA PHE A 31 -9.90 5.98 24.89
C PHE A 31 -11.24 6.71 24.75
N GLU A 32 -11.38 7.51 23.70
CA GLU A 32 -12.65 8.14 23.34
C GLU A 32 -13.45 7.20 22.44
N VAL A 33 -14.62 6.77 22.92
CA VAL A 33 -15.51 5.87 22.19
C VAL A 33 -16.29 6.63 21.12
N ILE A 34 -16.19 6.19 19.87
CA ILE A 34 -16.97 6.73 18.76
C ILE A 34 -18.38 6.14 18.84
N ARG A 35 -19.33 6.94 19.34
CA ARG A 35 -20.73 6.54 19.51
C ARG A 35 -21.44 6.35 18.17
N GLY A 36 -22.46 5.49 18.15
CA GLY A 36 -23.25 5.21 16.95
C GLY A 36 -22.59 4.25 15.95
N TYR A 37 -21.43 3.68 16.31
CA TYR A 37 -20.72 2.69 15.51
C TYR A 37 -20.28 1.51 16.36
N ALA A 38 -20.15 0.34 15.74
CA ALA A 38 -19.62 -0.86 16.37
C ALA A 38 -18.72 -1.59 15.38
N SER A 39 -17.59 -2.09 15.86
CA SER A 39 -16.57 -2.77 15.06
C SER A 39 -16.42 -4.21 15.49
N CYS A 40 -16.27 -5.11 14.51
CA CYS A 40 -16.00 -6.52 14.78
C CYS A 40 -14.60 -6.70 15.36
N LYS A 41 -14.46 -7.45 16.46
CA LYS A 41 -13.17 -7.74 17.11
C LYS A 41 -12.24 -8.59 16.23
N ASN A 42 -12.81 -9.33 15.26
CA ASN A 42 -12.07 -10.29 14.44
C ASN A 42 -11.60 -9.70 13.11
N CYS A 43 -12.48 -9.00 12.38
CA CYS A 43 -12.15 -8.43 11.07
C CYS A 43 -11.96 -6.90 11.07
N PHE A 44 -12.29 -6.22 12.18
CA PHE A 44 -12.25 -4.75 12.31
C PHE A 44 -13.22 -3.97 11.39
N GLU A 45 -14.12 -4.65 10.69
CA GLU A 45 -15.19 -4.03 9.92
C GLU A 45 -16.12 -3.24 10.85
N THR A 46 -16.50 -2.01 10.46
CA THR A 46 -17.23 -1.07 11.32
C THR A 46 -18.60 -0.78 10.74
N TYR A 47 -19.64 -0.95 11.57
CA TYR A 47 -21.04 -0.80 11.20
C TYR A 47 -21.65 0.36 11.97
N ARG A 48 -22.59 1.07 11.35
CA ARG A 48 -23.47 1.98 12.07
C ARG A 48 -24.36 1.16 13.02
N TYR A 49 -24.39 1.56 14.28
CA TYR A 49 -25.15 0.93 15.35
C TYR A 49 -26.13 1.95 15.94
N ILE A 50 -27.37 1.53 16.10
CA ILE A 50 -28.43 2.30 16.76
C ILE A 50 -28.93 1.43 17.91
N ASP A 51 -29.11 2.00 19.10
CA ASP A 51 -29.43 1.23 20.31
C ASP A 51 -30.73 0.39 20.22
N SER A 52 -31.58 0.69 19.25
CA SER A 52 -32.82 -0.03 18.96
C SER A 52 -32.67 -1.25 18.04
N SER A 53 -31.52 -1.44 17.37
CA SER A 53 -31.34 -2.54 16.42
C SER A 53 -29.91 -3.08 16.36
N THR A 54 -29.80 -4.40 16.49
CA THR A 54 -28.55 -5.16 16.32
C THR A 54 -28.57 -6.05 15.08
N ALA A 55 -29.55 -5.88 14.18
CA ALA A 55 -29.71 -6.73 13.00
C ALA A 55 -28.45 -6.77 12.11
N ASN A 56 -27.85 -5.59 11.84
CA ASN A 56 -26.63 -5.48 11.06
C ASN A 56 -25.42 -6.18 11.72
N LEU A 57 -25.39 -6.20 13.05
CA LEU A 57 -24.32 -6.84 13.83
C LEU A 57 -24.50 -8.37 13.85
N ASN A 58 -25.75 -8.84 13.98
CA ASN A 58 -26.06 -10.27 13.99
C ASN A 58 -25.89 -10.91 12.60
N ASN A 59 -26.18 -10.17 11.53
CA ASN A 59 -26.02 -10.64 10.15
C ASN A 59 -24.57 -10.55 9.64
N HIS A 60 -23.66 -10.03 10.45
CA HIS A 60 -22.26 -9.94 10.08
C HIS A 60 -21.63 -11.33 10.01
N GLN A 61 -21.13 -11.67 8.83
CA GLN A 61 -20.27 -12.83 8.63
C GLN A 61 -18.83 -12.35 8.47
N CYS A 62 -17.98 -12.72 9.43
CA CYS A 62 -16.58 -12.33 9.38
C CYS A 62 -15.92 -12.97 8.15
N PRO A 63 -15.31 -12.19 7.23
CA PRO A 63 -14.62 -12.75 6.07
C PRO A 63 -13.40 -13.62 6.45
N ARG A 64 -13.00 -13.63 7.73
CA ARG A 64 -11.97 -14.53 8.28
C ARG A 64 -12.48 -15.90 8.71
N VAL A 65 -13.76 -16.25 8.51
CA VAL A 65 -14.14 -17.66 8.42
C VAL A 65 -13.63 -18.17 7.07
N LEU A 66 -12.31 -18.17 6.92
CA LEU A 66 -11.62 -18.82 5.83
C LEU A 66 -11.98 -20.30 5.99
N SER A 67 -12.68 -20.86 5.02
CA SER A 67 -12.78 -22.31 4.89
C SER A 67 -11.40 -22.92 5.15
N SER A 68 -11.30 -24.00 5.92
CA SER A 68 -10.03 -24.72 6.12
C SER A 68 -9.37 -25.11 4.78
N ASN A 69 -10.17 -25.13 3.71
CA ASN A 69 -9.79 -25.49 2.36
C ASN A 69 -9.55 -24.25 1.47
N GLN A 70 -9.62 -23.02 2.00
CA GLN A 70 -9.32 -21.83 1.22
C GLN A 70 -7.80 -21.73 1.02
N PRO A 71 -7.30 -21.80 -0.23
CA PRO A 71 -5.89 -21.66 -0.49
C PRO A 71 -5.41 -20.30 0.03
N THR A 72 -4.45 -20.32 0.96
CA THR A 72 -3.78 -19.10 1.42
C THR A 72 -3.19 -18.37 0.22
N ILE A 73 -3.13 -17.03 0.24
CA ILE A 73 -2.49 -16.23 -0.83
C ILE A 73 -1.04 -16.72 -1.10
N LYS A 74 -0.38 -17.34 -0.10
CA LYS A 74 0.92 -17.99 -0.23
C LYS A 74 0.96 -19.10 -1.30
N SER A 75 -0.16 -19.80 -1.53
CA SER A 75 -0.26 -20.86 -2.55
C SER A 75 -0.31 -20.33 -3.98
N HIS A 76 -0.80 -19.10 -4.19
CA HIS A 76 -0.78 -18.42 -5.49
C HIS A 76 0.51 -17.64 -5.74
N ILE A 77 1.31 -17.38 -4.71
CA ILE A 77 2.66 -16.83 -4.85
C ILE A 77 3.66 -17.99 -4.92
N GLN A 78 3.50 -18.88 -5.90
CA GLN A 78 4.63 -19.67 -6.38
C GLN A 78 5.48 -18.75 -7.26
N SER A 79 6.20 -17.82 -6.63
CA SER A 79 7.28 -17.11 -7.30
C SER A 79 8.32 -18.15 -7.72
N PRO A 80 8.70 -18.24 -9.01
CA PRO A 80 9.65 -19.23 -9.55
C PRO A 80 11.09 -19.06 -9.01
N ARG A 81 11.27 -18.23 -7.98
CA ARG A 81 12.55 -17.86 -7.40
C ARG A 81 12.84 -18.68 -6.14
N SER A 82 14.07 -19.16 -6.04
CA SER A 82 14.59 -19.92 -4.90
C SER A 82 14.43 -19.16 -3.57
N PRO A 83 14.38 -19.86 -2.43
CA PRO A 83 14.29 -19.23 -1.10
C PRO A 83 15.39 -18.19 -0.83
N ALA A 84 16.62 -18.41 -1.31
CA ALA A 84 17.72 -17.46 -1.22
C ALA A 84 17.45 -16.17 -2.01
N ALA A 85 16.93 -16.29 -3.23
CA ALA A 85 16.52 -15.14 -4.04
C ALA A 85 15.38 -14.36 -3.37
N ARG A 86 14.46 -15.00 -2.64
CA ARG A 86 13.40 -14.31 -1.88
C ARG A 86 13.96 -13.46 -0.73
N LYS A 87 14.94 -13.96 0.02
CA LYS A 87 15.55 -13.24 1.16
C LYS A 87 16.36 -12.02 0.69
N GLN A 88 17.06 -12.12 -0.45
CA GLN A 88 17.75 -10.96 -1.03
C GLN A 88 16.79 -9.91 -1.61
N VAL A 89 15.65 -10.33 -2.17
CA VAL A 89 14.62 -9.41 -2.65
C VAL A 89 13.98 -8.65 -1.48
N SER A 90 13.81 -9.26 -0.30
CA SER A 90 13.18 -8.57 0.84
C SER A 90 14.02 -7.41 1.39
N THR A 91 15.35 -7.58 1.51
CA THR A 91 16.24 -6.51 2.00
C THR A 91 16.37 -5.37 0.98
N LYS A 92 16.51 -5.69 -0.32
CA LYS A 92 16.52 -4.69 -1.40
C LYS A 92 15.19 -3.94 -1.49
N LYS A 93 14.06 -4.64 -1.30
CA LYS A 93 12.73 -4.04 -1.29
C LYS A 93 12.56 -3.04 -0.15
N GLU A 94 13.03 -3.36 1.05
CA GLU A 94 12.95 -2.45 2.19
C GLU A 94 13.78 -1.18 1.98
N LYS A 95 15.01 -1.33 1.45
CA LYS A 95 15.86 -0.18 1.08
C LYS A 95 15.20 0.70 0.01
N MET A 96 14.62 0.09 -1.03
CA MET A 96 13.91 0.84 -2.07
C MET A 96 12.68 1.56 -1.53
N LYS A 97 11.90 0.91 -0.66
CA LYS A 97 10.75 1.53 0.02
C LYS A 97 11.17 2.78 0.79
N TYR A 98 12.25 2.68 1.57
CA TYR A 98 12.80 3.81 2.31
C TYR A 98 13.26 4.96 1.38
N LEU A 99 14.02 4.64 0.32
CA LEU A 99 14.50 5.65 -0.64
C LEU A 99 13.36 6.37 -1.34
N CYS A 100 12.33 5.65 -1.80
CA CYS A 100 11.14 6.25 -2.40
C CYS A 100 10.37 7.12 -1.40
N ALA A 101 10.19 6.65 -0.17
CA ALA A 101 9.50 7.43 0.86
C ALA A 101 10.24 8.74 1.18
N ARG A 102 11.57 8.67 1.31
CA ARG A 102 12.42 9.84 1.54
C ARG A 102 12.38 10.81 0.36
N TRP A 103 12.55 10.33 -0.87
CA TRP A 103 12.45 11.17 -2.08
C TRP A 103 11.11 11.89 -2.18
N VAL A 104 10.00 11.18 -1.93
CA VAL A 104 8.65 11.75 -1.96
C VAL A 104 8.49 12.84 -0.89
N ALA A 105 9.00 12.60 0.32
CA ALA A 105 8.95 13.57 1.42
C ALA A 105 9.82 14.81 1.14
N ASP A 106 11.10 14.62 0.81
CA ASP A 106 12.08 15.69 0.62
C ASP A 106 11.71 16.60 -0.57
N SER A 107 11.14 16.02 -1.63
CA SER A 107 10.75 16.74 -2.84
C SER A 107 9.25 17.06 -2.91
N MET A 108 8.49 16.85 -1.82
CA MET A 108 7.05 17.11 -1.72
C MET A 108 6.23 16.57 -2.90
N ARG A 109 6.52 15.35 -3.34
CA ARG A 109 5.86 14.72 -4.49
C ARG A 109 4.55 14.04 -4.07
N PRO A 110 3.58 13.87 -4.97
CA PRO A 110 2.39 13.08 -4.67
C PRO A 110 2.75 11.60 -4.50
N PHE A 111 2.17 10.91 -3.51
CA PHE A 111 2.46 9.49 -3.23
C PHE A 111 2.20 8.58 -4.43
N GLN A 112 1.28 8.95 -5.32
CA GLN A 112 0.91 8.20 -6.50
C GLN A 112 2.05 8.12 -7.53
N ILE A 113 3.07 9.00 -7.45
CA ILE A 113 4.19 9.03 -8.40
C ILE A 113 4.93 7.68 -8.48
N VAL A 114 5.06 6.97 -7.36
CA VAL A 114 5.76 5.67 -7.32
C VAL A 114 4.97 4.54 -8.01
N SER A 115 3.67 4.74 -8.21
CA SER A 115 2.80 3.80 -8.91
C SER A 115 2.72 4.05 -10.41
N GLY A 116 3.19 5.21 -10.87
CA GLY A 116 3.14 5.64 -12.26
C GLY A 116 3.88 4.70 -13.22
N ARG A 117 3.29 4.49 -14.41
CA ARG A 117 3.88 3.62 -15.44
C ARG A 117 5.27 4.08 -15.87
N GLY A 118 5.42 5.37 -16.17
CA GLY A 118 6.71 5.95 -16.58
C GLY A 118 7.79 5.81 -15.51
N PHE A 119 7.45 6.02 -14.24
CA PHE A 119 8.39 5.82 -13.13
C PHE A 119 8.86 4.36 -13.03
N LYS A 120 7.96 3.39 -13.15
CA LYS A 120 8.32 1.96 -13.13
C LYS A 120 9.22 1.58 -14.30
N GLN A 121 8.95 2.11 -15.50
CA GLN A 121 9.79 1.90 -16.67
C GLN A 121 11.19 2.48 -16.45
N LEU A 122 11.29 3.72 -15.95
CA LEU A 122 12.56 4.35 -15.63
C LEU A 122 13.37 3.53 -14.62
N VAL A 123 12.76 3.10 -13.51
CA VAL A 123 13.43 2.26 -12.50
C VAL A 123 13.89 0.92 -13.09
N GLN A 124 13.09 0.31 -13.96
CA GLN A 124 13.47 -0.92 -14.63
C GLN A 124 14.68 -0.71 -15.54
N GLU A 125 14.76 0.41 -16.27
CA GLU A 125 15.95 0.73 -17.08
C GLU A 125 17.18 1.00 -16.21
N CYS A 126 17.06 1.67 -15.06
CA CYS A 126 18.18 1.79 -14.12
C CYS A 126 18.70 0.42 -13.65
N ILE A 127 17.79 -0.55 -13.43
CA ILE A 127 18.17 -1.94 -13.08
C ILE A 127 18.86 -2.63 -14.25
N ASN A 128 18.38 -2.43 -15.48
CA ASN A 128 18.99 -3.00 -16.69
C ASN A 128 20.40 -2.45 -16.90
N ILE A 129 20.59 -1.13 -16.79
CA ILE A 129 21.91 -0.47 -16.87
C ILE A 129 22.87 -1.07 -15.83
N GLY A 130 22.41 -1.19 -14.58
CA GLY A 130 23.20 -1.81 -13.51
C GLY A 130 23.53 -3.29 -13.75
N ARG A 131 22.71 -4.03 -14.50
CA ARG A 131 22.98 -5.42 -14.89
C ARG A 131 23.99 -5.51 -16.04
N ASP A 132 23.87 -4.61 -17.01
CA ASP A 132 24.63 -4.68 -18.27
C ASP A 132 26.04 -4.09 -18.12
N SER A 133 26.29 -3.37 -17.02
CA SER A 133 27.59 -2.88 -16.61
C SER A 133 28.49 -4.04 -16.16
N ARG A 134 29.30 -4.57 -17.09
CA ARG A 134 30.20 -5.73 -16.88
C ARG A 134 31.46 -5.44 -16.05
N SER A 135 31.60 -4.24 -15.50
CA SER A 135 32.80 -3.77 -14.82
C SER A 135 32.44 -3.32 -13.40
N ASP A 136 33.34 -3.55 -12.43
CA ASP A 136 33.32 -3.01 -11.05
C ASP A 136 33.37 -1.47 -11.00
N SER A 137 33.29 -0.80 -12.15
CA SER A 137 33.14 0.65 -12.26
C SER A 137 31.79 1.09 -11.68
N PHE A 138 31.86 1.89 -10.62
CA PHE A 138 30.70 2.59 -10.08
C PHE A 138 30.14 3.54 -11.12
N ILE A 139 28.86 3.39 -11.47
CA ILE A 139 28.15 4.39 -12.26
C ILE A 139 27.56 5.42 -11.31
N LEU A 140 27.89 6.68 -11.52
CA LEU A 140 27.30 7.78 -10.78
C LEU A 140 25.97 8.19 -11.43
N ALA A 141 24.98 8.51 -10.59
CA ALA A 141 23.68 8.94 -11.08
C ALA A 141 23.79 10.22 -11.93
N ASP A 142 24.68 11.14 -11.56
CA ASP A 142 24.89 12.41 -12.26
C ASP A 142 25.51 12.25 -13.66
N ASP A 143 26.17 11.12 -13.93
CA ASP A 143 26.70 10.82 -15.26
C ASP A 143 25.61 10.31 -16.22
N ILE A 144 24.55 9.71 -15.68
CA ILE A 144 23.41 9.20 -16.46
C ILE A 144 22.32 10.26 -16.59
N LEU A 145 22.01 10.96 -15.50
CA LEU A 145 20.87 11.84 -15.42
C LEU A 145 21.19 13.18 -16.09
N SER A 146 20.44 13.48 -17.14
CA SER A 146 20.54 14.76 -17.83
C SER A 146 19.98 15.91 -16.97
N CYS A 147 20.55 17.10 -17.12
CA CYS A 147 20.05 18.30 -16.46
C CYS A 147 18.66 18.69 -16.99
N GLU A 148 17.95 19.51 -16.21
CA GLU A 148 16.58 19.95 -16.52
C GLU A 148 16.44 20.55 -17.92
N ARG A 149 17.42 21.37 -18.35
CA ARG A 149 17.40 22.00 -19.68
C ARG A 149 17.43 20.95 -20.80
N THR A 150 18.29 19.95 -20.69
CA THR A 150 18.38 18.86 -21.66
C THR A 150 17.09 18.05 -21.69
N MET A 151 16.51 17.76 -20.52
CA MET A 151 15.23 17.06 -20.42
C MET A 151 14.09 17.84 -21.07
N LYS A 152 14.04 19.17 -20.86
CA LYS A 152 13.05 20.03 -21.51
C LYS A 152 13.16 19.96 -23.03
N ASN A 153 14.37 20.11 -23.58
CA ASN A 153 14.59 20.03 -25.01
C ASN A 153 14.14 18.67 -25.59
N GLU A 154 14.37 17.58 -24.85
CA GLU A 154 13.95 16.25 -25.27
C GLU A 154 12.43 16.08 -25.24
N ILE A 155 11.75 16.65 -24.24
CA ILE A 155 10.28 16.66 -24.18
C ILE A 155 9.70 17.42 -25.38
N ASP A 156 10.25 18.60 -25.71
CA ASP A 156 9.81 19.40 -26.86
C ASP A 156 9.98 18.62 -28.18
N ARG A 157 11.09 17.89 -28.30
CA ARG A 157 11.37 17.02 -29.45
C ARG A 157 10.35 15.87 -29.57
N LEU A 158 10.03 15.20 -28.46
CA LEU A 158 9.05 14.11 -28.44
C LEU A 158 7.65 14.61 -28.78
N ALA A 159 7.25 15.77 -28.24
CA ALA A 159 5.96 16.38 -28.53
C ALA A 159 5.81 16.71 -30.04
N GLU A 160 6.87 17.23 -30.68
CA GLU A 160 6.86 17.50 -32.11
C GLU A 160 6.78 16.20 -32.94
N GLN A 161 7.48 15.13 -32.52
CA GLN A 161 7.38 13.83 -33.19
C GLN A 161 5.96 13.26 -33.14
N GLU A 162 5.30 13.32 -31.97
CA GLU A 162 3.92 12.88 -31.83
C GLU A 162 2.96 13.73 -32.67
N ARG A 163 3.17 15.06 -32.73
CA ARG A 163 2.38 15.97 -33.57
C ARG A 163 2.50 15.62 -35.05
N VAL A 164 3.71 15.37 -35.54
CA VAL A 164 3.96 14.99 -36.94
C VAL A 164 3.34 13.63 -37.26
N LEU A 165 3.41 12.66 -36.33
CA LEU A 165 2.77 11.36 -36.51
C LEU A 165 1.24 11.47 -36.56
N ALA A 166 0.65 12.28 -35.70
CA ALA A 166 -0.79 12.52 -35.68
C ALA A 166 -1.31 13.18 -36.97
N LEU A 167 -0.49 14.01 -37.63
CA LEU A 167 -0.82 14.63 -38.93
C LEU A 167 -0.67 13.67 -40.13
N ARG A 168 -0.11 12.48 -39.93
CA ARG A 168 0.09 11.45 -40.96
C ARG A 168 -0.96 10.34 -40.91
N CYS A 169 -1.82 10.33 -39.88
CA CYS A 169 -2.96 9.42 -39.72
C CYS A 169 -4.25 10.11 -40.15
#